data_AF-A0A661DRF3-F1
#
_entry.id   AF-A0A661DRF3-F1
#
_cell.length_a   1.000
_cell.length_b   1.000
_cell.length_c   1.000
_cell.angle_alpha   90.00
_cell.angle_beta   90.00
_cell.angle_gamma   90.00
#
_symmetry.space_group_name_H-M   'P 1'
#
loop_
_entity.id
_entity.type
_entity.pdbx_description
1 polymer ?
#
loop_
_entity_poly.entity_id
_entity_poly.type
_entity_poly.pdbx_seq_one_letter_code
_entity_poly.pdbx_strand_id
1 'polypeptide(L)' 'MYKLVFFVPENHKEAVKQAVFDQGAGRYEGYDCCSWETLGTGQFKPLSGSQPFIGQQDQIKTVI' A
#
# COMPACT_ATOMS: atom_id res chain seq x y z
N MET A 1 13.71 11.52 11.36
CA MET A 1 12.28 11.19 11.14
C MET A 1 12.14 10.64 9.73
N TYR A 2 11.41 9.55 9.53
CA TYR A 2 11.19 8.93 8.24
C TYR A 2 9.69 8.97 7.88
N LYS A 3 9.37 8.98 6.60
CA LYS A 3 8.00 8.86 6.10
C LYS A 3 7.84 7.51 5.41
N LEU A 4 6.93 6.68 5.92
CA LEU A 4 6.52 5.46 5.24
C LEU A 4 5.42 5.83 4.23
N VAL A 5 5.64 5.46 2.97
CA VAL A 5 4.65 5.58 1.90
C VAL A 5 4.46 4.20 1.30
N PHE A 6 3.22 3.74 1.20
CA PHE A 6 2.87 2.46 0.61
C PHE A 6 1.62 2.61 -0.25
N PHE A 7 1.47 1.69 -1.21
CA PHE A 7 0.32 1.60 -2.10
C PHE A 7 -0.31 0.23 -1.91
N VAL A 8 -1.62 0.19 -1.71
CA VAL A 8 -2.36 -1.02 -1.38
C VAL A 8 -3.73 -0.97 -2.06
N PRO A 9 -4.28 -2.11 -2.54
CA PRO A 9 -5.65 -2.17 -3.02
C PRO A 9 -6.67 -1.69 -1.97
N GLU A 10 -7.75 -1.04 -2.41
CA GLU A 10 -8.76 -0.46 -1.52
C GLU A 10 -9.29 -1.47 -0.48
N ASN A 11 -9.55 -2.70 -0.90
CA ASN A 11 -10.09 -3.76 -0.04
C ASN A 11 -9.12 -4.26 1.05
N HIS A 12 -7.84 -3.91 0.99
CA HIS A 12 -6.83 -4.31 1.98
C HIS A 12 -6.29 -3.13 2.80
N LYS A 13 -6.72 -1.89 2.52
CA LYS A 13 -6.10 -0.68 3.11
C LYS A 13 -6.14 -0.66 4.64
N GLU A 14 -7.26 -1.05 5.24
CA GLU A 14 -7.44 -0.99 6.70
C GLU A 14 -6.61 -2.05 7.41
N ALA A 15 -6.51 -3.26 6.85
CA ALA A 15 -5.66 -4.32 7.40
C ALA A 15 -4.17 -3.94 7.37
N VAL A 16 -3.71 -3.30 6.29
CA VAL A 16 -2.32 -2.83 6.19
C VAL A 16 -2.03 -1.67 7.14
N LYS A 17 -2.94 -0.69 7.25
CA LYS A 17 -2.81 0.40 8.23
C LYS A 17 -2.69 -0.14 9.65
N GLN A 18 -3.56 -1.07 10.04
CA GLN A 18 -3.53 -1.65 11.38
C GLN A 18 -2.17 -2.32 11.66
N ALA A 19 -1.67 -3.12 10.71
CA ALA A 19 -0.36 -3.76 10.86
C ALA A 19 0.79 -2.73 11.03
N VAL A 20 0.72 -1.60 10.32
CA VAL A 20 1.69 -0.49 10.44
C VAL A 20 1.59 0.20 11.81
N PHE A 21 0.37 0.45 12.29
CA PHE A 21 0.13 1.07 13.60
C PHE A 21 0.53 0.16 14.77
N ASP A 22 0.32 -1.15 14.65
CA ASP A 22 0.73 -2.13 15.65
C ASP A 22 2.26 -2.15 15.85
N GLN A 23 3.02 -1.77 14.83
CA GLN A 23 4.49 -1.59 14.92
C GLN A 23 4.92 -0.21 15.43
N GLY A 24 3.97 0.66 15.79
CA GLY A 24 4.20 1.97 16.39
C GLY A 24 4.40 3.13 15.40
N ALA A 25 4.28 2.89 14.09
CA ALA A 25 4.27 3.97 13.12
C ALA A 25 2.96 4.78 13.24
N GLY A 26 3.02 6.08 12.92
CA GLY A 26 1.85 6.96 13.08
C GLY A 26 1.64 7.48 14.51
N ARG A 27 2.59 7.24 15.44
CA ARG A 27 2.61 7.89 16.75
C ARG A 27 3.35 9.21 16.69
N TYR A 28 2.70 10.26 17.18
CA TYR A 28 3.33 11.58 17.33
C TYR A 28 2.70 12.30 18.51
N GLU A 29 3.53 12.63 19.52
CA GLU A 29 3.07 13.25 20.78
C GLU A 29 1.87 12.50 21.39
N GLY A 30 0.73 13.17 21.59
CA GLY A 30 -0.49 12.58 22.15
C GLY A 30 -1.39 11.87 21.13
N TYR A 31 -0.92 11.64 19.90
CA TYR A 31 -1.69 11.04 18.81
C TYR A 31 -1.14 9.66 18.43
N ASP A 32 -2.05 8.73 18.15
CA ASP A 32 -1.75 7.40 17.61
C ASP A 32 -2.50 7.21 16.27
N CYS A 33 -2.10 6.22 15.49
CA CYS A 33 -2.71 5.86 14.20
C CYS A 33 -2.74 7.02 13.18
N CYS A 34 -1.80 7.97 13.25
CA CYS A 34 -1.73 9.07 12.28
C CYS A 34 -1.36 8.54 10.88
N SER A 35 -2.24 8.80 9.91
CA SER A 35 -2.00 8.50 8.50
C SER A 35 -2.73 9.50 7.61
N TRP A 36 -2.24 9.65 6.39
CA TRP A 36 -2.93 10.36 5.32
C TRP A 36 -3.15 9.38 4.17
N GLU A 37 -4.35 9.37 3.60
CA GLU A 37 -4.71 8.51 2.47
C GLU A 37 -5.35 9.32 1.33
N THR A 38 -5.15 8.82 0.11
CA THR A 38 -5.85 9.30 -1.09
C THR A 38 -6.12 8.12 -2.01
N LEU A 39 -7.27 8.11 -2.67
CA LEU A 39 -7.53 7.18 -3.75
C LEU A 39 -6.75 7.60 -4.99
N GLY A 40 -6.21 6.64 -5.73
CA GLY A 40 -5.44 6.90 -6.94
C GLY A 40 -5.33 5.66 -7.81
N THR A 41 -4.81 5.85 -9.01
CA THR A 41 -4.65 4.77 -9.98
C THR A 41 -3.19 4.37 -10.08
N GLY A 42 -2.89 3.10 -9.76
CA GLY A 42 -1.58 2.49 -9.96
C GLY A 42 -1.51 1.68 -11.25
N GLN A 43 -0.32 1.53 -11.82
CA GLN A 43 -0.09 0.60 -12.92
C GLN A 43 1.23 -0.14 -12.77
N PHE A 44 1.26 -1.37 -13.25
CA PHE A 44 2.48 -2.16 -13.34
C PHE A 44 2.38 -3.15 -14.51
N LYS A 45 3.55 -3.67 -14.92
CA LYS A 45 3.65 -4.75 -15.91
C LYS A 45 4.52 -5.86 -15.32
N PRO A 46 3.95 -7.02 -14.96
CA PRO A 46 4.74 -8.15 -14.47
C PRO A 46 5.73 -8.60 -15.55
N LEU A 47 7.00 -8.72 -15.18
CA LEU A 47 8.05 -9.25 -16.07
C LEU A 47 8.23 -10.76 -15.83
N SER A 48 8.99 -11.42 -16.71
CA SER A 48 9.37 -12.82 -16.53
C SER A 48 9.95 -13.07 -15.12
N GLY A 49 9.48 -14.13 -14.46
CA GLY A 49 9.84 -14.47 -13.08
C GLY A 49 9.01 -13.76 -11.99
N SER A 50 8.15 -12.81 -12.33
CA SER A 50 7.23 -12.20 -11.37
C SER A 50 6.15 -13.18 -10.93
N GLN A 51 5.77 -13.15 -9.65
CA GLN A 51 4.59 -13.85 -9.11
C GLN A 51 3.57 -12.81 -8.63
N PRO A 52 2.89 -12.10 -9.54
CA PRO A 52 2.01 -11.03 -9.13
C PRO A 52 0.71 -11.61 -8.54
N PHE A 53 0.20 -10.97 -7.49
CA PHE A 53 -1.11 -11.32 -6.92
C PHE A 53 -2.26 -11.13 -7.93
N ILE A 54 -2.13 -10.13 -8.82
CA ILE A 54 -3.07 -9.85 -9.93
C ILE A 54 -2.30 -9.43 -11.19
N GLY A 55 -2.91 -9.61 -12.36
CA GLY A 55 -2.32 -9.25 -13.65
C GLY A 55 -1.71 -10.45 -14.38
N GLN A 56 -1.24 -10.22 -15.60
CA GLN A 56 -0.66 -11.24 -16.47
C GLN A 56 0.73 -10.80 -16.94
N GLN A 57 1.62 -11.77 -17.15
CA GLN A 57 2.99 -11.49 -17.61
C GLN A 57 2.98 -10.68 -18.91
N ASP A 58 3.86 -9.68 -18.97
CA ASP A 58 4.07 -8.77 -20.10
C ASP A 58 2.84 -7.94 -20.52
N GLN A 59 1.80 -7.89 -19.68
CA GLN A 59 0.62 -7.04 -19.85
C GLN A 59 0.57 -5.93 -18.81
N ILE A 60 0.22 -4.71 -19.24
CA ILE A 60 -0.02 -3.60 -18.31
C ILE A 60 -1.31 -3.88 -17.54
N LYS A 61 -1.22 -3.85 -16.22
CA LYS A 61 -2.37 -3.93 -15.31
C LYS A 61 -2.52 -2.60 -14.59
N THR A 62 -3.72 -2.03 -14.71
CA THR A 62 -4.16 -0.88 -13.91
C THR A 62 -4.94 -1.36 -12.70
N VAL A 63 -4.72 -0.72 -11.55
CA VAL A 63 -5.40 -0.98 -10.28
C VAL A 63 -5.85 0.36 -9.69
N ILE A 64 -7.07 0.37 -9.16
CA ILE A 64 -7.64 1.47 -8.38
C ILE A 64 -7.71 0.98 -6.93
#